data_AF-A0A8T6ZTN1-F1
#
_entry.id   AF-A0A8T6ZTN1-F1
#
_cell.length_a   1.000
_cell.length_b   1.000
_cell.length_c   1.000
_cell.angle_alpha   90.00
_cell.angle_beta   90.00
_cell.angle_gamma   90.00
#
_symmetry.space_group_name_H-M   'P 1'
#
loop_
_entity.id
_entity.type
_entity.pdbx_description
1 polymer ?
#
loop_
_entity_poly.entity_id
_entity_poly.type
_entity_poly.pdbx_seq_one_letter_code
_entity_poly.pdbx_strand_id
1 'polypeptide(L)' 'PLRGKSARVIVTMGMPAFLYRWYFGAHGLKNLEQSILGFVGIKPVRATLIGRIENIGAGKRQRWLRKVEALGHRAW' A
#
# COMPACT_ATOMS: atom_id res chain seq x y z
N PRO A 1 -8.05 -21.26 3.43
CA PRO A 1 -7.15 -21.68 2.31
C PRO A 1 -6.53 -20.48 1.55
N LEU A 2 -5.79 -19.62 2.26
CA LEU A 2 -5.00 -18.52 1.66
C LEU A 2 -3.51 -18.61 2.01
N ARG A 3 -3.10 -19.72 2.65
CA ARG A 3 -1.69 -20.02 2.98
C ARG A 3 -0.88 -20.15 1.69
N GLY A 4 0.22 -19.41 1.61
CA GLY A 4 1.13 -19.40 0.45
C GLY A 4 0.86 -18.30 -0.58
N LYS A 5 -0.15 -17.43 -0.36
CA LYS A 5 -0.40 -16.27 -1.22
C LYS A 5 0.28 -15.02 -0.66
N SER A 6 0.77 -14.17 -1.57
CA SER A 6 1.23 -12.82 -1.26
C SER A 6 0.08 -11.82 -1.44
N ALA A 7 0.18 -10.66 -0.79
CA ALA A 7 -0.74 -9.56 -1.07
C ALA A 7 -0.02 -8.22 -1.13
N ARG A 8 -0.57 -7.31 -1.93
CA ARG A 8 -0.14 -5.92 -1.98
C ARG A 8 -1.36 -5.02 -1.78
N VAL A 9 -1.27 -4.12 -0.82
CA VAL A 9 -2.32 -3.15 -0.50
C VAL A 9 -1.87 -1.79 -0.98
N ILE A 10 -2.70 -1.13 -1.78
CA ILE A 10 -2.45 0.23 -2.27
C ILE A 10 -3.50 1.15 -1.65
N VAL A 11 -3.06 2.11 -0.85
CA VAL A 11 -3.95 3.03 -0.14
C VAL A 11 -3.75 4.44 -0.70
N THR A 12 -4.82 5.04 -1.20
CA THR A 12 -4.85 6.44 -1.66
C THR A 12 -5.53 7.32 -0.62
N MET A 13 -4.94 8.48 -0.33
CA MET A 13 -5.48 9.43 0.64
C MET A 13 -5.22 10.88 0.22
N GLY A 14 -6.12 11.79 0.61
CA GLY A 14 -6.00 13.23 0.38
C GLY A 14 -4.86 13.87 1.17
N MET A 15 -4.60 13.37 2.39
CA MET A 15 -3.48 13.82 3.22
C MET A 15 -2.12 13.30 2.73
N PRO A 16 -0.99 13.94 3.10
CA PRO A 16 0.33 13.44 2.76
C PRO A 16 0.63 12.08 3.38
N ALA A 17 1.10 11.12 2.57
CA ALA A 17 1.42 9.77 3.03
C ALA A 17 2.52 9.75 4.09
N PHE A 18 3.39 10.78 4.14
CA PHE A 18 4.38 10.95 5.20
C PHE A 18 3.71 11.19 6.56
N LEU A 19 2.67 12.04 6.62
CA LEU A 19 1.90 12.30 7.82
C LEU A 19 1.20 11.02 8.31
N TYR A 20 0.58 10.26 7.40
CA TYR A 20 0.03 8.94 7.74
C TYR A 20 1.10 7.97 8.22
N ARG A 21 2.28 7.97 7.60
CA ARG A 21 3.40 7.10 7.99
C ARG A 21 3.99 7.47 9.34
N TRP A 22 3.88 8.72 9.76
CA TRP A 22 4.26 9.15 11.11
C TRP A 22 3.16 8.92 12.13
N TYR A 23 1.90 9.15 11.76
CA TYR A 23 0.74 8.93 12.62
C TYR A 23 0.50 7.44 12.94
N PHE A 24 0.60 6.57 11.94
CA PHE A 24 0.59 5.10 12.11
C PHE A 24 2.01 4.52 12.29
N GLY A 25 2.99 5.40 12.50
CA GLY A 25 4.42 5.13 12.43
C GLY A 25 4.96 4.29 13.56
N ALA A 26 5.16 3.02 13.26
CA ALA A 26 6.26 2.13 13.69
C ALA A 26 5.76 0.68 13.65
N HIS A 27 4.51 0.45 14.11
CA HIS A 27 3.91 -0.88 14.18
C HIS A 27 2.45 -0.93 13.70
N GLY A 28 1.73 0.20 13.63
CA GLY A 28 0.28 0.21 13.40
C GLY A 28 -0.13 -0.33 12.02
N LEU A 29 0.43 0.22 10.94
CA LEU A 29 0.08 -0.23 9.59
C LEU A 29 0.54 -1.67 9.33
N LYS A 30 1.75 -2.01 9.79
CA LYS A 30 2.33 -3.34 9.61
C LYS A 30 1.57 -4.39 10.43
N ASN A 31 1.15 -4.06 11.65
CA ASN A 31 0.25 -4.90 12.45
C ASN A 31 -1.16 -4.93 11.86
N LEU A 32 -1.71 -3.85 11.33
CA LEU A 32 -3.04 -3.90 10.71
C LEU A 32 -3.04 -4.84 9.50
N GLU A 33 -2.03 -4.71 8.64
CA GLU A 33 -1.87 -5.58 7.48
C GLU A 33 -1.54 -7.02 7.88
N GLN A 34 -0.64 -7.25 8.85
CA GLN A 34 -0.28 -8.60 9.31
C GLN A 34 -1.33 -9.26 10.21
N SER A 35 -2.10 -8.51 10.99
CA SER A 35 -3.14 -9.05 11.87
C SER A 35 -4.44 -9.30 11.14
N ILE A 36 -4.74 -8.60 10.03
CA ILE A 36 -5.93 -8.90 9.22
C ILE A 36 -5.59 -9.89 8.10
N LEU A 37 -4.63 -9.56 7.23
CA LEU A 37 -4.28 -10.42 6.09
C LEU A 37 -3.34 -11.57 6.50
N GLY A 38 -2.47 -11.35 7.47
CA GLY A 38 -1.63 -12.43 8.01
C GLY A 38 -2.40 -13.42 8.89
N PHE A 39 -3.53 -13.04 9.48
CA PHE A 39 -4.41 -13.98 10.21
C PHE A 39 -5.03 -15.03 9.29
N VAL A 40 -5.39 -14.64 8.06
CA VAL A 40 -5.87 -15.60 7.04
C VAL A 40 -4.73 -16.38 6.34
N GLY A 41 -3.47 -16.14 6.71
CA GLY A 41 -2.31 -16.89 6.24
C GLY A 41 -1.60 -16.32 5.01
N ILE A 42 -1.93 -15.08 4.60
CA ILE A 42 -1.28 -14.39 3.48
C ILE A 42 0.01 -13.76 3.98
N LYS A 43 1.16 -14.23 3.48
CA LYS A 43 2.49 -13.66 3.76
C LYS A 43 3.40 -13.88 2.53
N PRO A 44 4.14 -12.85 2.06
CA PRO A 44 4.26 -11.50 2.61
C PRO A 44 3.14 -10.55 2.15
N VAL A 45 2.80 -9.57 3.00
CA VAL A 45 1.90 -8.45 2.67
C VAL A 45 2.74 -7.18 2.51
N ARG A 46 2.55 -6.43 1.42
CA ARG A 46 3.29 -5.19 1.13
C ARG A 46 2.33 -4.00 0.97
N ALA A 47 2.52 -2.94 1.74
CA ALA A 47 1.77 -1.69 1.59
C ALA A 47 2.41 -0.75 0.55
N THR A 48 1.59 0.03 -0.14
CA THR A 48 1.99 1.26 -0.84
C THR A 48 1.02 2.37 -0.48
N LEU A 49 1.53 3.42 0.16
CA LEU A 49 0.74 4.59 0.54
C LEU A 49 0.94 5.70 -0.50
N ILE A 50 -0.16 6.22 -1.02
CA ILE A 50 -0.20 7.33 -1.99
C ILE A 50 -0.98 8.48 -1.34
N GLY A 51 -0.28 9.54 -0.96
CA GLY A 51 -0.89 10.71 -0.35
C GLY A 51 -0.92 11.92 -1.26
N ARG A 52 -1.67 12.95 -0.88
CA ARG A 52 -1.92 14.17 -1.69
C ARG A 52 -2.52 13.85 -3.06
N ILE A 53 -3.37 12.82 -3.15
CA ILE A 53 -3.91 12.35 -4.44
C ILE A 53 -4.71 13.45 -5.16
N GLU A 54 -5.43 14.28 -4.40
CA GLU A 54 -6.27 15.37 -4.93
C GLU A 54 -5.44 16.54 -5.48
N ASN A 55 -4.22 16.75 -4.96
CA ASN A 55 -3.32 17.82 -5.38
C ASN A 55 -2.12 17.33 -6.20
N ILE A 56 -2.16 16.07 -6.64
CA ILE A 56 -1.14 15.49 -7.51
C ILE A 56 -1.50 15.89 -8.94
N GLY A 57 -0.82 16.92 -9.47
CA GLY A 57 -0.98 17.35 -10.85
C GLY A 57 -0.85 16.18 -11.85
N ALA A 58 -1.45 16.31 -13.03
CA ALA A 58 -1.64 15.23 -14.00
C ALA A 58 -0.37 14.40 -14.29
N GLY A 59 0.80 15.05 -14.38
CA GLY A 59 2.08 14.36 -14.59
C GLY A 59 2.49 13.44 -13.44
N LYS A 60 2.23 13.82 -12.17
CA LYS A 60 2.47 12.95 -11.01
C LYS A 60 1.45 11.81 -10.93
N ARG A 61 0.20 12.05 -11.35
CA ARG A 61 -0.83 11.00 -11.43
C ARG A 61 -0.42 9.91 -12.42
N GLN A 62 0.05 10.30 -13.61
CA GLN A 62 0.53 9.35 -14.61
C GLN A 62 1.75 8.55 -14.14
N ARG A 63 2.64 9.17 -13.35
CA ARG A 63 3.76 8.45 -12.71
C ARG A 63 3.27 7.40 -11.71
N TRP A 64 2.26 7.74 -10.90
CA TRP A 64 1.67 6.77 -9.97
C TRP A 64 0.96 5.64 -10.69
N LEU A 65 0.20 5.90 -11.74
CA LEU A 65 -0.44 4.86 -12.55
C LEU A 65 0.58 3.88 -13.13
N ARG A 66 1.63 4.39 -13.79
CA ARG A 66 2.74 3.56 -14.30
C ARG A 66 3.43 2.77 -13.19
N LYS A 67 3.56 3.36 -12.00
CA LYS A 67 4.15 2.67 -10.85
C LYS A 67 3.25 1.54 -10.35
N VAL A 68 1.95 1.78 -10.24
CA VAL A 68 0.97 0.75 -9.82
C VAL A 68 0.90 -0.39 -10.84
N GLU A 69 0.90 -0.07 -12.12
CA GLU A 69 0.98 -1.04 -13.23
C GLU A 69 2.25 -1.90 -13.13
N ALA A 70 3.42 -1.29 -12.97
CA ALA A 70 4.68 -2.01 -12.77
C ALA A 70 4.68 -2.86 -11.48
N LEU A 71 3.98 -2.41 -10.43
CA LEU A 71 3.81 -3.18 -9.20
C LEU A 71 2.88 -4.39 -9.41
N GLY A 72 1.88 -4.29 -10.28
CA GLY A 72 1.00 -5.39 -10.68
C GLY A 72 1.72 -6.44 -11.53
N HIS A 73 2.52 -6.01 -12.51
CA HIS A 73 3.37 -6.92 -13.31
C HIS A 73 4.43 -7.65 -12.49
N ARG A 74 4.86 -7.06 -11.36
CA ARG A 74 5.78 -7.69 -10.40
C ARG A 74 5.06 -8.49 -9.31
N ALA A 75 3.78 -8.82 -9.48
CA ALA A 75 3.09 -9.70 -8.55
C ALA A 75 3.70 -11.11 -8.65
N TRP A 76 4.30 -11.55 -7.54
CA TRP A 76 4.76 -12.92 -7.30
C TRP A 76 3.70 -13.63 -6.47
#